data_AF-A0A4S0MN27-F1
#
_entry.id   AF-A0A4S0MN27-F1
#
_cell.length_a   1.000
_cell.length_b   1.000
_cell.length_c   1.000
_cell.angle_alpha   90.00
_cell.angle_beta   90.00
_cell.angle_gamma   90.00
#
_symmetry.space_group_name_H-M   'P 1'
#
loop_
_entity.id
_entity.type
_entity.pdbx_description
1 polymer ?
#
loop_
_entity_poly.entity_id
_entity_poly.type
_entity_poly.pdbx_seq_one_letter_code
_entity_poly.pdbx_strand_id
1 'polypeptide(L)'
;ARMGEAKVSLPGGCAIGTRPVDLFLEGLQVLGAELDVDNGYVVAKTKNGRLVGNRYVFPKVSVGATHVLMMAAALAKGETVLENAAREPEIVNLA
;
A
#
# COMPACT_ATOMS: atom_id res chain seq x y z
N ALA A 1 -8.79 0.36 -4.11
CA ALA A 1 -9.12 -0.87 -4.85
C ALA A 1 -10.63 -1.17 -4.82
N ARG A 2 -11.20 -1.54 -3.66
CA ARG A 2 -12.63 -1.90 -3.55
C ARG A 2 -13.61 -0.73 -3.79
N MET A 3 -13.42 0.37 -3.07
CA MET A 3 -14.34 1.53 -3.09
C MET A 3 -13.90 2.65 -4.05
N GLY A 4 -12.80 2.46 -4.78
CA GLY A 4 -12.22 3.51 -5.64
C GLY A 4 -11.51 4.66 -4.90
N GLU A 5 -11.81 4.90 -3.62
CA GLU A 5 -11.13 5.92 -2.80
C GLU A 5 -10.99 5.53 -1.32
N ALA A 6 -10.08 6.18 -0.62
CA ALA A 6 -9.92 6.12 0.82
C ALA A 6 -9.26 7.40 1.37
N LYS A 7 -9.68 7.84 2.56
CA LYS A 7 -9.02 8.90 3.32
C LYS A 7 -8.61 8.33 4.68
N VAL A 8 -7.31 8.35 4.97
CA VAL A 8 -6.73 7.75 6.18
C VAL A 8 -5.79 8.76 6.82
N SER A 9 -5.88 8.95 8.15
CA SER A 9 -4.95 9.82 8.86
C SER A 9 -3.53 9.28 8.80
N LEU A 10 -2.55 10.16 8.65
CA LEU A 10 -1.15 9.79 8.82
C LEU A 10 -0.93 9.34 10.27
N PRO A 11 -0.25 8.21 10.49
CA PRO A 11 0.11 7.81 11.83
C PRO A 11 1.04 8.87 12.44
N GLY A 12 0.83 9.15 13.72
CA GLY A 12 1.71 10.01 14.49
C GLY A 12 3.03 9.33 14.86
N GLY A 13 3.70 9.88 15.87
CA GLY A 13 4.93 9.30 16.41
C GLY A 13 4.70 8.01 17.20
N CYS A 14 5.73 7.16 17.26
CA CYS A 14 5.75 5.97 18.11
C CYS A 14 6.97 6.02 19.03
N ALA A 15 6.78 5.66 20.31
CA ALA A 15 7.84 5.66 21.32
C ALA A 15 9.00 4.68 21.02
N ILE A 16 8.76 3.65 20.21
CA ILE A 16 9.79 2.66 19.82
C ILE A 16 10.73 3.25 18.76
N GLY A 17 10.26 4.17 17.93
CA GLY A 17 11.03 4.75 16.83
C GLY A 17 10.16 5.24 15.69
N THR A 18 10.82 5.79 14.66
CA THR A 18 10.13 6.26 13.45
C THR A 18 9.63 5.08 12.62
N ARG A 19 8.38 5.15 12.20
CA ARG A 19 7.74 4.16 11.34
C ARG A 19 7.06 4.88 10.18
N PRO A 20 7.84 5.33 9.18
CA PRO A 20 7.29 6.05 8.05
C PRO A 20 6.36 5.15 7.23
N VAL A 21 5.42 5.78 6.52
CA VAL A 21 4.42 5.12 5.67
C VAL A 21 4.74 5.24 4.17
N ASP A 22 5.92 5.75 3.84
CA ASP A 22 6.48 5.93 2.50
C ASP A 22 6.21 4.72 1.59
N LEU A 23 6.56 3.51 2.04
CA LEU A 23 6.43 2.28 1.24
C LEU A 23 4.98 1.93 0.88
N PHE A 24 4.01 2.31 1.71
CA PHE A 24 2.60 2.09 1.42
C PHE A 24 2.15 3.02 0.29
N LEU A 25 2.57 4.28 0.36
CA LEU A 25 2.20 5.32 -0.60
C LEU A 25 2.82 5.04 -1.96
N GLU A 26 4.13 4.77 -1.99
CA GLU A 26 4.85 4.44 -3.22
C GLU A 26 4.26 3.20 -3.90
N GLY A 27 4.03 2.12 -3.14
CA GLY A 27 3.45 0.89 -3.70
C GLY A 27 2.05 1.11 -4.28
N LEU A 28 1.19 1.88 -3.59
CA LEU A 28 -0.15 2.20 -4.10
C LEU A 28 -0.09 3.08 -5.35
N GLN A 29 0.85 4.03 -5.44
CA GLN A 29 1.07 4.83 -6.64
C GLN A 29 1.53 3.99 -7.82
N VAL A 30 2.42 3.02 -7.59
CA VAL A 30 2.87 2.06 -8.62
C VAL A 30 1.71 1.22 -9.17
N LEU A 31 0.72 0.91 -8.32
CA LEU A 31 -0.55 0.28 -8.72
C LEU A 31 -1.57 1.26 -9.32
N GLY A 32 -1.19 2.51 -9.57
CA GLY A 32 -2.00 3.52 -10.24
C GLY A 32 -2.94 4.33 -9.35
N ALA A 33 -2.72 4.34 -8.03
CA ALA A 33 -3.42 5.27 -7.14
C ALA A 33 -2.89 6.70 -7.30
N GLU A 34 -3.79 7.67 -7.34
CA GLU A 34 -3.47 9.07 -7.09
C GLU A 34 -3.50 9.31 -5.59
N LEU A 35 -2.43 9.91 -5.07
CA LEU A 35 -2.30 10.22 -3.66
C LEU A 35 -2.16 11.72 -3.49
N ASP A 36 -2.88 12.24 -2.51
CA ASP A 36 -2.75 13.60 -2.02
C ASP A 36 -2.62 13.58 -0.49
N VAL A 37 -1.94 14.59 0.05
CA VAL A 37 -1.79 14.76 1.49
C VAL A 37 -2.39 16.09 1.90
N ASP A 38 -3.52 16.01 2.60
CA ASP A 38 -4.29 17.18 3.05
C ASP A 38 -4.50 17.12 4.56
N ASN A 39 -4.03 18.15 5.27
CA ASN A 39 -4.24 18.33 6.71
C ASN A 39 -3.92 17.09 7.57
N GLY A 40 -2.82 16.38 7.26
CA GLY A 40 -2.41 15.18 7.98
C GLY A 40 -3.18 13.90 7.60
N TYR A 41 -3.94 13.92 6.51
CA TYR A 41 -4.58 12.76 5.92
C TYR A 41 -3.98 12.42 4.56
N VAL A 42 -3.83 11.13 4.30
CA VAL A 42 -3.61 10.60 2.95
C VAL A 42 -4.98 10.39 2.31
N VAL A 43 -5.20 11.03 1.17
CA VAL A 43 -6.35 10.81 0.30
C VAL A 43 -5.87 10.01 -0.91
N ALA A 44 -6.32 8.76 -1.02
CA ALA A 44 -5.98 7.86 -2.12
C ALA A 44 -7.19 7.65 -3.02
N LYS A 45 -7.02 7.82 -4.33
CA LYS A 45 -8.07 7.63 -5.35
C LYS A 45 -7.57 6.80 -6.51
N THR A 46 -8.46 6.00 -7.10
CA THR A 46 -8.16 5.27 -8.34
C THR A 46 -8.55 6.12 -9.55
N LYS A 47 -7.67 6.26 -10.54
CA LYS A 47 -7.96 7.02 -11.77
C LYS A 47 -9.20 6.53 -12.52
N ASN A 48 -9.30 5.21 -12.70
CA ASN A 48 -10.30 4.57 -13.57
C ASN A 48 -11.20 3.59 -12.81
N GLY A 49 -11.54 3.91 -11.55
CA GLY A 49 -12.39 3.09 -10.68
C GLY A 49 -11.73 1.81 -10.12
N ARG A 50 -10.57 1.40 -10.64
CA ARG A 50 -9.78 0.27 -10.13
C ARG A 50 -8.28 0.59 -10.16
N LEU A 51 -7.53 -0.07 -9.28
CA LEU A 51 -6.07 -0.14 -9.38
C LEU A 51 -5.67 -1.06 -10.54
N VAL A 52 -4.44 -0.91 -11.01
CA VAL A 52 -3.85 -1.73 -12.06
C VAL A 52 -2.67 -2.48 -11.48
N GLY A 53 -2.64 -3.80 -11.71
CA GLY A 53 -1.54 -4.63 -11.26
C GLY A 53 -0.23 -4.21 -11.93
N ASN A 54 0.83 -4.20 -11.13
CA ASN A 54 2.17 -3.81 -11.57
C ASN A 54 3.23 -4.48 -10.70
N ARG A 55 4.50 -4.22 -10.97
CA ARG A 55 5.62 -4.72 -10.18
C ARG A 55 6.12 -3.66 -9.21
N TYR A 56 6.20 -4.00 -7.92
CA TYR A 56 6.82 -3.16 -6.90
C TYR A 56 7.92 -3.94 -6.16
N VAL A 57 9.11 -3.35 -6.10
CA VAL A 57 10.26 -3.91 -5.38
C VAL A 57 10.44 -3.10 -4.10
N PHE A 58 10.24 -3.72 -2.94
CA PHE A 58 10.40 -3.04 -1.67
C PHE A 58 11.87 -2.68 -1.42
N PRO A 59 12.21 -1.39 -1.18
CA PRO A 59 13.58 -0.99 -0.84
C PRO A 59 14.06 -1.56 0.51
N LYS A 60 13.13 -1.82 1.43
CA LYS A 60 13.32 -2.50 2.71
C LYS A 60 12.09 -3.32 3.04
N VAL A 61 12.26 -4.41 3.79
CA VAL A 61 11.16 -5.29 4.19
C VAL A 61 10.19 -4.52 5.10
N SER A 62 8.89 -4.65 4.83
CA SER A 62 7.82 -4.09 5.64
C SER A 62 6.60 -5.00 5.65
N VAL A 63 6.25 -5.51 6.84
CA VAL A 63 5.10 -6.39 7.05
C VAL A 63 3.80 -5.67 6.66
N GLY A 64 3.58 -4.48 7.24
CA GLY A 64 2.35 -3.73 7.00
C GLY A 64 2.18 -3.31 5.54
N ALA A 65 3.25 -2.87 4.87
CA ALA A 65 3.16 -2.47 3.47
C ALA A 65 2.91 -3.69 2.57
N THR A 66 3.53 -4.83 2.86
CA THR A 66 3.26 -6.09 2.15
C THR A 66 1.79 -6.49 2.25
N HIS A 67 1.22 -6.47 3.47
CA HIS A 67 -0.21 -6.75 3.67
C HIS A 67 -1.12 -5.82 2.87
N VAL A 68 -0.88 -4.50 2.96
CA VAL A 68 -1.73 -3.51 2.30
C VAL A 68 -1.66 -3.66 0.78
N LEU A 69 -0.47 -3.80 0.21
CA LEU A 69 -0.33 -3.96 -1.23
C LEU A 69 -0.88 -5.30 -1.71
N MET A 70 -0.75 -6.38 -0.95
CA MET A 70 -1.36 -7.68 -1.26
C MET A 70 -2.89 -7.58 -1.32
N MET A 71 -3.53 -6.96 -0.31
CA MET A 71 -4.98 -6.74 -0.31
C MET A 71 -5.43 -5.81 -1.45
N ALA A 72 -4.65 -4.78 -1.76
CA ALA A 72 -4.94 -3.87 -2.87
C ALA A 72 -4.84 -4.59 -4.23
N ALA A 73 -3.80 -5.42 -4.41
CA ALA A 73 -3.53 -6.21 -5.59
C ALA A 73 -4.62 -7.25 -5.87
N ALA A 74 -5.18 -7.87 -4.83
CA ALA A 74 -6.25 -8.88 -4.95
C ALA A 74 -7.50 -8.37 -5.69
N LEU A 75 -7.71 -7.04 -5.73
CA LEU A 75 -8.82 -6.40 -6.43
C LEU A 75 -8.36 -5.51 -7.60
N ALA A 76 -7.06 -5.45 -7.88
CA ALA A 76 -6.49 -4.70 -8.99
C ALA A 76 -6.73 -5.43 -10.33
N LYS A 77 -6.71 -4.70 -11.43
CA LYS A 77 -6.81 -5.27 -12.77
C LYS A 77 -5.43 -5.73 -13.24
N GLY A 78 -5.28 -7.02 -13.53
CA GLY A 78 -4.05 -7.61 -14.04
C GLY A 78 -3.20 -8.25 -12.95
N GLU A 79 -1.95 -8.55 -13.26
CA GLU A 79 -1.03 -9.23 -12.35
C GLU A 79 -0.22 -8.20 -11.55
N THR A 80 -0.03 -8.47 -10.25
CA THR A 80 0.87 -7.69 -9.39
C THR A 80 2.00 -8.58 -8.90
N VAL A 81 3.23 -8.07 -8.98
CA VAL A 81 4.42 -8.75 -8.45
C VAL A 81 5.03 -7.90 -7.35
N LEU A 82 5.02 -8.40 -6.12
CA LEU A 82 5.64 -7.76 -4.97
C LEU A 82 6.97 -8.45 -4.65
N GLU A 83 8.09 -7.78 -4.84
CA GLU A 83 9.43 -8.33 -4.59
C GLU A 83 10.06 -7.77 -3.34
N ASN A 84 10.92 -8.58 -2.71
CA ASN A 84 11.47 -8.29 -1.37
C ASN A 84 10.35 -8.10 -0.32
N ALA A 85 9.25 -8.83 -0.51
CA ALA A 85 8.11 -8.82 0.39
C ALA A 85 8.47 -9.44 1.75
N ALA A 86 7.72 -9.04 2.77
CA ALA A 86 7.76 -9.65 4.09
C ALA A 86 7.43 -11.15 4.02
N ARG A 87 7.97 -11.94 4.96
CA ARG A 87 7.86 -13.42 5.00
C ARG A 87 7.39 -13.93 6.36
N GLU A 88 6.98 -13.03 7.23
CA GLU A 88 6.44 -13.30 8.54
C GLU A 88 5.17 -14.18 8.41
N PRO A 89 4.87 -15.05 9.39
CA PRO A 89 3.76 -15.99 9.31
C PRO A 89 2.41 -15.32 8.99
N GLU A 90 2.22 -14.09 9.47
CA GLU A 90 1.01 -13.31 9.27
C GLU A 90 0.85 -12.87 7.80
N ILE A 91 1.93 -12.78 7.02
CA ILE A 91 1.84 -12.54 5.57
C ILE A 91 1.22 -13.73 4.88
N VAL A 92 1.71 -14.94 5.17
CA VAL A 92 1.20 -16.19 4.58
C VAL A 92 -0.23 -16.46 5.02
N ASN A 93 -0.60 -16.09 6.25
CA ASN A 93 -1.97 -16.22 6.73
C ASN A 93 -2.98 -15.32 5.98
N LEU A 94 -2.52 -14.18 5.44
CA LEU A 94 -3.38 -13.27 4.67
C LEU A 94 -3.53 -13.68 3.20
N ALA A 95 -2.51 -14.31 2.62
CA ALA A 95 -2.42 -14.68 1.20
C ALA A 95 -3.41 -15.79 0.81
#